data_AF-A0A3C7VYW7-F1
#
_entry.id   AF-A0A3C7VYW7-F1
#
_cell.length_a   1.000
_cell.length_b   1.000
_cell.length_c   1.000
_cell.angle_alpha   90.00
_cell.angle_beta   90.00
_cell.angle_gamma   90.00
#
_symmetry.space_group_name_H-M   'P 1'
#
loop_
_entity.id
_entity.type
_entity.pdbx_description
1 polymer ?
#
loop_
_entity_poly.entity_id
_entity_poly.type
_entity_poly.pdbx_seq_one_letter_code
_entity_poly.pdbx_strand_id
1 'polypeptide(L)'
;MRILLAFFSLLLAGSAGAQTLTACDWEAAHPSDPYHVGPGVSSKAVDTVRAIAACEQAVKDDPAEPRFHYQLGRALVYHADRNGSDWRVGLPHLEKAADAGHVQAQFVLGLMYQREGDACAAAKTMKRAADAGLKAARIGYSNDYLA
;
A
#
# COMPACT_ATOMS: atom_id res chain seq x y z
N MET A 1 -7.16 -48.79 -26.53
CA MET A 1 -7.87 -47.50 -26.40
C MET A 1 -7.61 -46.91 -25.02
N ARG A 2 -6.58 -46.07 -24.87
CA ARG A 2 -6.36 -45.16 -23.73
C ARG A 2 -5.54 -43.98 -24.26
N ILE A 3 -6.22 -42.90 -24.60
CA ILE A 3 -5.60 -41.64 -25.02
C ILE A 3 -5.20 -40.92 -23.72
N LEU A 4 -3.90 -40.89 -23.40
CA LEU A 4 -3.39 -40.04 -22.33
C LEU A 4 -3.36 -38.59 -22.85
N LEU A 5 -4.35 -37.80 -22.45
CA LEU A 5 -4.34 -36.35 -22.64
C LEU A 5 -3.40 -35.74 -21.60
N ALA A 6 -2.19 -35.38 -22.01
CA ALA A 6 -1.27 -34.59 -21.21
C ALA A 6 -1.77 -33.14 -21.16
N PHE A 7 -2.36 -32.73 -20.04
CA PHE A 7 -2.67 -31.33 -19.77
C PHE A 7 -1.36 -30.59 -19.49
N PHE A 8 -0.84 -29.91 -20.52
CA PHE A 8 0.30 -29.02 -20.39
C PHE A 8 -0.18 -27.72 -19.71
N SER A 9 -0.06 -27.66 -18.38
CA SER A 9 -0.34 -26.45 -17.61
C SER A 9 0.66 -25.36 -18.01
N LEU A 10 0.22 -24.42 -18.84
CA LEU A 10 1.02 -23.27 -19.24
C LEU A 10 1.18 -22.36 -18.01
N LEU A 11 2.32 -22.48 -17.33
CA LEU A 11 2.76 -21.55 -16.29
C LEU A 11 3.01 -20.19 -16.96
N LEU A 12 2.02 -19.30 -16.90
CA LEU A 12 2.20 -17.87 -17.17
C LEU A 12 3.09 -17.30 -16.06
N ALA A 13 4.40 -17.32 -16.28
CA ALA A 13 5.33 -16.52 -15.51
C ALA A 13 4.97 -15.05 -15.74
N GLY A 14 4.32 -14.43 -14.76
CA GLY A 14 3.98 -13.01 -14.79
C GLY A 14 5.26 -12.18 -14.87
N SER A 15 5.56 -11.63 -16.04
CA SER A 15 6.59 -10.64 -16.21
C SER A 15 6.19 -9.38 -15.42
N ALA A 16 6.96 -9.06 -14.37
CA ALA A 16 6.89 -7.77 -13.70
C ALA A 16 7.25 -6.69 -14.73
N GLY A 17 6.24 -6.13 -15.39
CA GLY A 17 6.41 -5.05 -16.36
C GLY A 17 6.94 -3.81 -15.65
N ALA A 18 7.89 -3.12 -16.27
CA ALA A 18 8.35 -1.82 -15.79
C ALA A 18 7.15 -0.86 -15.71
N GLN A 19 6.77 -0.46 -14.50
CA GLN A 19 5.66 0.45 -14.26
C GLN A 19 6.06 1.87 -14.69
N THR A 20 5.16 2.56 -15.39
CA THR A 20 5.37 3.95 -15.82
C THR A 20 5.28 4.89 -14.64
N LEU A 21 6.24 5.83 -14.54
CA LEU A 21 6.22 6.91 -13.57
C LEU A 21 5.06 7.88 -13.87
N THR A 22 4.23 8.14 -12.88
CA THR A 22 3.11 9.08 -12.96
C THR A 22 3.32 10.32 -12.09
N ALA A 23 2.43 11.31 -12.21
CA ALA A 23 2.40 12.43 -11.28
C ALA A 23 2.11 11.97 -9.84
N CYS A 24 1.24 10.98 -9.64
CA CYS A 24 0.96 10.42 -8.31
C CYS A 24 2.26 9.92 -7.65
N ASP A 25 3.06 9.15 -8.40
CA ASP A 25 4.34 8.64 -7.92
C ASP A 25 5.31 9.76 -7.53
N TRP A 26 5.43 10.77 -8.38
CA TRP A 26 6.33 11.89 -8.14
C TRP A 26 5.99 12.66 -6.85
N GLU A 27 4.70 12.80 -6.54
CA GLU A 27 4.23 13.58 -5.39
C GLU A 27 4.10 12.76 -4.10
N ALA A 28 3.77 11.47 -4.22
CA ALA A 28 3.19 10.71 -3.11
C ALA A 28 3.87 9.35 -2.83
N ALA A 29 4.78 8.88 -3.68
CA ALA A 29 5.53 7.65 -3.40
C ALA A 29 6.27 7.74 -2.06
N HIS A 30 6.34 6.64 -1.31
CA HIS A 30 7.14 6.59 -0.09
C HIS A 30 8.51 5.95 -0.39
N PRO A 31 9.64 6.54 0.03
CA PRO A 31 10.98 6.04 -0.34
C PRO A 31 11.32 4.66 0.23
N SER A 32 10.59 4.16 1.23
CA SER A 32 10.75 2.80 1.78
C SER A 32 9.70 1.81 1.30
N ASP A 33 8.77 2.23 0.43
CA ASP A 33 7.79 1.32 -0.15
C ASP A 33 8.48 0.43 -1.19
N PRO A 34 8.51 -0.91 -1.02
CA PRO A 34 9.19 -1.79 -1.97
C PRO A 34 8.60 -1.75 -3.39
N TYR A 35 7.40 -1.18 -3.57
CA TYR A 35 6.72 -1.06 -4.86
C TYR A 35 6.68 0.37 -5.41
N HIS A 36 7.43 1.31 -4.82
CA HIS A 36 7.42 2.68 -5.32
C HIS A 36 8.03 2.77 -6.73
N VAL A 37 7.51 3.71 -7.52
CA VAL A 37 8.14 4.15 -8.77
C VAL A 37 8.61 5.59 -8.57
N GLY A 38 9.77 5.94 -9.12
CA GLY A 38 10.36 7.26 -8.95
C GLY A 38 11.13 7.44 -7.64
N PRO A 39 11.49 8.69 -7.28
CA PRO A 39 12.43 8.98 -6.19
C PRO A 39 11.86 8.81 -4.78
N GLY A 40 10.53 8.83 -4.63
CA GLY A 40 9.86 8.86 -3.33
C GLY A 40 9.96 10.22 -2.63
N VAL A 41 8.94 10.54 -1.83
CA VAL A 41 8.83 11.78 -1.07
C VAL A 41 8.61 11.45 0.41
N SER A 42 9.51 11.91 1.28
CA SER A 42 9.39 11.67 2.72
C SER A 42 8.11 12.27 3.28
N SER A 43 7.55 11.69 4.34
CA SER A 43 6.26 12.09 4.92
C SER A 43 6.19 13.55 5.36
N LYS A 44 7.34 14.15 5.71
CA LYS A 44 7.45 15.57 6.05
C LYS A 44 7.40 16.48 4.81
N ALA A 45 7.88 16.00 3.67
CA ALA A 45 8.06 16.79 2.46
C ALA A 45 6.88 16.70 1.47
N VAL A 46 5.96 15.75 1.65
CA VAL A 46 4.77 15.62 0.77
C VAL A 46 3.97 16.92 0.78
N ASP A 47 3.74 17.52 -0.39
CA ASP A 47 2.68 18.50 -0.60
C ASP A 47 1.36 17.73 -0.72
N THR A 48 0.55 17.75 0.34
CA THR A 48 -0.62 16.89 0.41
C THR A 48 -1.71 17.30 -0.57
N VAL A 49 -1.80 18.58 -0.94
CA VAL A 49 -2.82 19.05 -1.89
C VAL A 49 -2.48 18.58 -3.30
N ARG A 50 -1.22 18.74 -3.72
CA ARG A 50 -0.76 18.24 -5.02
C ARG A 50 -0.81 16.73 -5.12
N ALA A 51 -0.38 16.04 -4.06
CA ALA A 51 -0.39 14.57 -3.99
C ALA A 51 -1.81 14.00 -4.13
N ILE A 52 -2.78 14.54 -3.39
CA ILE A 52 -4.18 14.08 -3.47
C ILE A 52 -4.71 14.26 -4.90
N ALA A 53 -4.56 15.45 -5.49
CA ALA A 53 -5.06 15.71 -6.85
C ALA A 53 -4.44 14.77 -7.89
N ALA A 54 -3.12 14.54 -7.84
CA ALA A 54 -2.43 13.66 -8.75
C ALA A 54 -2.86 12.18 -8.58
N CYS A 55 -3.01 11.73 -7.34
CA CYS A 55 -3.37 10.34 -7.06
C CYS A 55 -4.86 10.05 -7.25
N GLU A 56 -5.75 11.01 -7.05
CA GLU A 56 -7.15 10.89 -7.46
C GLU A 56 -7.26 10.70 -8.97
N GLN A 57 -6.48 11.44 -9.76
CA GLN A 57 -6.45 11.25 -11.21
C GLN A 57 -5.90 9.87 -11.58
N ALA A 58 -4.80 9.44 -10.97
CA ALA A 58 -4.23 8.12 -11.23
C ALA A 58 -5.18 6.97 -10.87
N VAL A 59 -5.92 7.07 -9.76
CA VAL A 59 -6.97 6.10 -9.39
C VAL A 59 -8.15 6.12 -10.36
N LYS A 60 -8.51 7.28 -10.93
CA LYS A 60 -9.55 7.34 -11.98
C LYS A 60 -9.10 6.65 -13.26
N ASP A 61 -7.84 6.86 -13.65
CA ASP A 61 -7.28 6.30 -14.89
C ASP A 61 -6.99 4.81 -14.78
N ASP A 62 -6.53 4.35 -13.61
CA ASP A 62 -6.31 2.94 -13.30
C ASP A 62 -6.79 2.59 -11.87
N PRO A 63 -8.08 2.26 -11.72
CA PRO A 63 -8.65 1.95 -10.41
C PRO A 63 -8.22 0.57 -9.88
N ALA A 64 -7.55 -0.27 -10.66
CA ALA A 64 -7.12 -1.58 -10.21
C ALA A 64 -5.72 -1.56 -9.60
N GLU A 65 -4.89 -0.58 -9.96
CA GLU A 65 -3.51 -0.44 -9.50
C GLU A 65 -3.43 -0.16 -7.97
N PRO A 66 -2.95 -1.14 -7.17
CA PRO A 66 -2.88 -1.00 -5.71
C PRO A 66 -1.94 0.12 -5.25
N ARG A 67 -0.89 0.39 -6.02
CA ARG A 67 0.09 1.44 -5.73
C ARG A 67 -0.57 2.83 -5.66
N PHE A 68 -1.46 3.15 -6.58
CA PHE A 68 -2.15 4.46 -6.59
C PHE A 68 -3.10 4.60 -5.40
N HIS A 69 -3.77 3.51 -5.03
CA HIS A 69 -4.57 3.45 -3.82
C HIS A 69 -3.72 3.66 -2.55
N TYR A 70 -2.56 3.00 -2.44
CA TYR A 70 -1.65 3.23 -1.31
C TYR A 70 -1.23 4.70 -1.21
N GLN A 71 -0.77 5.27 -2.32
CA GLN A 71 -0.27 6.65 -2.37
C GLN A 71 -1.36 7.68 -2.06
N LEU A 72 -2.58 7.49 -2.58
CA LEU A 72 -3.73 8.34 -2.25
C LEU A 72 -4.11 8.24 -0.77
N GLY A 73 -4.22 7.01 -0.23
CA GLY A 73 -4.53 6.79 1.18
C GLY A 73 -3.52 7.45 2.11
N ARG A 74 -2.23 7.32 1.80
CA ARG A 74 -1.14 8.02 2.51
C ARG A 74 -1.29 9.54 2.46
N ALA A 75 -1.54 10.11 1.28
CA ALA A 75 -1.67 11.56 1.11
C ALA A 75 -2.88 12.13 1.86
N LEU A 76 -4.00 11.42 1.83
CA LEU A 76 -5.23 11.75 2.57
C LEU A 76 -5.02 11.73 4.09
N VAL A 77 -4.40 10.67 4.62
CA VAL A 77 -4.08 10.59 6.06
C VAL A 77 -3.19 11.75 6.49
N TYR A 78 -2.13 12.07 5.74
CA TYR A 78 -1.26 13.20 6.07
C TYR A 78 -1.96 14.54 5.96
N HIS A 79 -2.82 14.71 4.97
CA HIS A 79 -3.60 15.94 4.85
C HIS A 79 -4.49 16.12 6.07
N ALA A 80 -5.18 15.07 6.48
CA ALA A 80 -6.06 15.11 7.64
C ALA A 80 -5.29 15.40 8.94
N ASP A 81 -4.19 14.69 9.18
CA ASP A 81 -3.36 14.90 10.38
C ASP A 81 -2.81 16.33 10.47
N ARG A 82 -2.39 16.91 9.35
CA ARG A 82 -1.85 18.29 9.30
C ARG A 82 -2.91 19.36 9.49
N ASN A 83 -4.17 19.06 9.15
CA ASN A 83 -5.28 20.00 9.24
C ASN A 83 -6.22 19.72 10.42
N GLY A 84 -5.96 18.69 11.23
CA GLY A 84 -6.81 18.30 12.34
C GLY A 84 -8.18 17.78 11.91
N SER A 85 -8.31 17.21 10.72
CA SER A 85 -9.54 16.59 10.23
C SER A 85 -9.52 15.05 10.36
N ASP A 86 -10.61 14.39 9.99
CA ASP A 86 -10.72 12.94 10.14
C ASP A 86 -9.82 12.20 9.16
N TRP A 87 -8.78 11.54 9.67
CA TRP A 87 -7.82 10.77 8.91
C TRP A 87 -8.42 9.50 8.29
N ARG A 88 -9.60 9.05 8.76
CA ARG A 88 -10.28 7.86 8.24
C ARG A 88 -10.68 7.97 6.78
N VAL A 89 -10.71 9.18 6.21
CA VAL A 89 -10.94 9.39 4.78
C VAL A 89 -9.92 8.65 3.89
N GLY A 90 -8.72 8.37 4.40
CA GLY A 90 -7.71 7.59 3.69
C GLY A 90 -7.87 6.07 3.80
N LEU A 91 -8.64 5.56 4.78
CA LEU A 91 -8.77 4.12 5.05
C LEU A 91 -9.27 3.30 3.86
N PRO A 92 -10.34 3.69 3.13
CA PRO A 92 -10.84 2.88 2.03
C PRO A 92 -9.79 2.63 0.93
N HIS A 93 -8.88 3.58 0.72
CA HIS A 93 -7.79 3.43 -0.23
C HIS A 93 -6.67 2.53 0.31
N LEU A 94 -6.33 2.66 1.59
CA LEU A 94 -5.36 1.77 2.24
C LEU A 94 -5.85 0.32 2.29
N GLU A 95 -7.14 0.10 2.59
CA GLU A 95 -7.80 -1.21 2.59
C GLU A 95 -7.74 -1.83 1.20
N LYS A 96 -8.17 -1.11 0.17
CA LYS A 96 -8.12 -1.62 -1.21
C LYS A 96 -6.71 -2.00 -1.66
N ALA A 97 -5.70 -1.18 -1.33
CA ALA A 97 -4.32 -1.50 -1.64
C ALA A 97 -3.80 -2.71 -0.84
N ALA A 98 -4.10 -2.79 0.47
CA ALA A 98 -3.67 -3.86 1.35
C ALA A 98 -4.29 -5.21 0.97
N ASP A 99 -5.57 -5.21 0.59
CA ASP A 99 -6.31 -6.38 0.12
C ASP A 99 -5.78 -6.91 -1.21
N ALA A 100 -5.35 -6.02 -2.10
CA ALA A 100 -4.63 -6.38 -3.31
C ALA A 100 -3.16 -6.78 -3.09
N GLY A 101 -2.71 -6.86 -1.82
CA GLY A 101 -1.39 -7.38 -1.48
C GLY A 101 -0.28 -6.32 -1.40
N HIS A 102 -0.59 -5.03 -1.48
CA HIS A 102 0.40 -3.97 -1.38
C HIS A 102 1.00 -3.91 0.03
N VAL A 103 2.19 -4.49 0.18
CA VAL A 103 2.90 -4.70 1.46
C VAL A 103 3.06 -3.43 2.30
N GLN A 104 3.42 -2.30 1.67
CA GLN A 104 3.51 -1.04 2.40
C GLN A 104 2.13 -0.54 2.87
N ALA A 105 1.07 -0.81 2.11
CA ALA A 105 -0.29 -0.44 2.52
C ALA A 105 -0.75 -1.30 3.70
N GLN A 106 -0.43 -2.60 3.71
CA GLN A 106 -0.69 -3.48 4.86
C GLN A 106 -0.02 -2.95 6.13
N PHE A 107 1.25 -2.51 6.04
CA PHE A 107 1.94 -1.91 7.17
C PHE A 107 1.25 -0.64 7.66
N VAL A 108 0.94 0.30 6.76
CA VAL A 108 0.28 1.56 7.13
C VAL A 108 -1.13 1.31 7.67
N LEU A 109 -1.90 0.41 7.07
CA LEU A 109 -3.24 0.04 7.54
C LEU A 109 -3.18 -0.60 8.93
N GLY A 110 -2.17 -1.44 9.20
CA GLY A 110 -1.91 -1.96 10.53
C GLY A 110 -1.73 -0.86 11.58
N LEU A 111 -0.93 0.17 11.27
CA LEU A 111 -0.77 1.35 12.13
C LEU A 111 -2.08 2.13 12.30
N MET A 112 -2.91 2.22 11.26
CA MET A 112 -4.20 2.89 11.35
C MET A 112 -5.18 2.14 12.26
N TYR A 113 -5.25 0.80 12.15
CA TYR A 113 -6.06 0.00 13.08
C TYR A 113 -5.54 0.08 14.52
N GLN A 114 -4.22 0.17 14.74
CA GLN A 114 -3.68 0.46 16.08
C GLN A 114 -4.20 1.80 16.61
N ARG A 115 -4.20 2.84 15.76
CA ARG A 115 -4.72 4.17 16.11
C ARG A 115 -6.21 4.15 16.44
N GLU A 116 -6.99 3.25 15.85
CA GLU A 116 -8.41 3.04 16.19
C GLU A 116 -8.64 2.20 17.45
N GLY A 117 -7.60 1.54 17.96
CA GLY A 117 -7.71 0.59 19.05
C GLY A 117 -8.19 -0.80 18.62
N ASP A 118 -8.28 -1.10 17.32
CA ASP A 118 -8.56 -2.45 16.83
C ASP A 118 -7.27 -3.28 16.81
N ALA A 119 -6.88 -3.77 17.99
CA ALA A 119 -5.67 -4.55 18.17
C ALA A 119 -5.65 -5.84 17.34
N CYS A 120 -6.82 -6.47 17.12
CA CYS A 120 -6.93 -7.71 16.35
C CYS A 120 -6.68 -7.46 14.86
N ALA A 121 -7.35 -6.47 14.26
CA ALA A 121 -7.15 -6.11 12.87
C ALA A 121 -5.72 -5.59 12.64
N ALA A 122 -5.20 -4.79 13.56
CA ALA A 122 -3.83 -4.30 13.54
C ALA A 122 -2.81 -5.44 13.51
N ALA A 123 -2.86 -6.36 14.47
CA ALA A 123 -1.91 -7.47 14.57
C ALA A 123 -1.95 -8.36 13.32
N LYS A 124 -3.15 -8.69 12.84
CA LYS A 124 -3.33 -9.50 11.63
C LYS A 124 -2.73 -8.82 10.39
N THR A 125 -2.98 -7.53 10.21
CA THR A 125 -2.54 -6.78 9.03
C THR A 125 -1.04 -6.51 9.08
N MET A 126 -0.51 -6.14 10.25
CA MET A 126 0.92 -5.94 10.47
C MET A 126 1.71 -7.25 10.23
N LYS A 127 1.17 -8.39 10.68
CA LYS A 127 1.77 -9.71 10.42
C LYS A 127 1.89 -10.00 8.93
N ARG A 128 0.87 -9.69 8.11
CA ARG A 128 0.93 -9.88 6.64
C ARG A 128 2.09 -9.11 6.03
N ALA A 129 2.27 -7.84 6.40
CA ALA A 129 3.39 -7.03 5.91
C ALA A 129 4.75 -7.55 6.40
N ALA A 130 4.82 -8.03 7.64
CA ALA A 130 6.02 -8.60 8.23
C ALA A 130 6.43 -9.92 7.54
N ASP A 131 5.46 -10.81 7.31
CA ASP A 131 5.65 -12.08 6.59
C ASP A 131 6.06 -11.85 5.13
N ALA A 132 5.55 -10.78 4.50
CA ALA A 132 5.98 -10.33 3.18
C ALA A 132 7.36 -9.65 3.16
N GLY A 133 8.07 -9.62 4.30
CA GLY A 133 9.46 -9.20 4.41
C GLY A 133 9.69 -7.71 4.65
N LEU A 134 8.64 -6.90 4.83
CA LEU A 134 8.81 -5.48 5.09
C LEU A 134 9.52 -5.27 6.42
N LYS A 135 10.72 -4.69 6.37
CA LYS A 135 11.59 -4.54 7.55
C LYS A 135 10.91 -3.74 8.67
N ALA A 136 10.21 -2.66 8.33
CA ALA A 136 9.48 -1.86 9.30
C ALA A 136 8.36 -2.66 9.99
N ALA A 137 7.59 -3.44 9.23
CA ALA A 137 6.53 -4.29 9.79
C ALA A 137 7.09 -5.42 10.66
N ARG A 138 8.22 -6.04 10.29
CA ARG A 138 8.85 -7.08 11.14
C ARG A 138 9.28 -6.53 12.50
N ILE A 139 9.89 -5.34 12.51
CA ILE A 139 10.31 -4.69 13.75
C ILE A 139 9.07 -4.31 14.58
N GLY A 140 8.09 -3.63 13.98
CA GLY A 140 6.86 -3.23 14.68
C GLY A 140 6.10 -4.44 15.22
N TYR A 141 5.89 -5.48 14.40
CA TYR A 141 5.18 -6.67 14.82
C TYR A 141 5.86 -7.40 15.99
N SER A 142 7.20 -7.51 15.94
CA SER A 142 7.95 -8.13 17.03
C SER A 142 7.84 -7.34 18.32
N ASN A 143 7.92 -6.01 18.26
CA ASN A 143 7.88 -5.15 19.44
C ASN A 143 6.49 -5.09 20.07
N ASP A 144 5.44 -5.07 19.24
CA ASP A 144 4.08 -4.77 19.71
C ASP A 144 3.28 -6.04 20.08
N TYR A 145 3.64 -7.21 19.53
CA TYR A 145 2.81 -8.41 19.63
C TYR A 145 3.56 -9.71 20.02
N LEU A 146 4.90 -9.72 20.06
CA LEU A 146 5.68 -10.92 20.38
C LEU A 146 6.64 -10.74 21.56
N ALA A 147 6.89 -9.51 22.01
CA ALA A 147 7.73 -9.18 23.16
C ALA A 147 6.89 -9.09 24.44
#